data_AF-F8D8K3-F1
#
_entry.id   AF-F8D8K3-F1
#
_cell.length_a   1.000
_cell.length_b   1.000
_cell.length_c   1.000
_cell.angle_alpha   90.00
_cell.angle_beta   90.00
_cell.angle_gamma   90.00
#
_symmetry.space_group_name_H-M   'P 1'
#
loop_
_entity.id
_entity.type
_entity.pdbx_description
1 polymer ?
#
loop_
_entity_poly.entity_id
_entity_poly.type
_entity_poly.pdbx_seq_one_letter_code
_entity_poly.pdbx_strand_id
1 'polypeptide(L)'
;MDRKEFRDLASPAEAREAIDSLSLTAGVERVPLEEARGRVLVARLDAELDVPGFDRASLDGYALRARDTFGADEADPARLEVVGEVHAGEEPDVELEEGQAAEISTGAVMPDGADAMVPVERTDTAADGGEVLVRTSVAPGDNVMFAGADVAAGERALGPGTRITPRDIGLLSALGVDEVPVRGRPRVGIVSTGDELVRPGEDVDSDRGEIYDVNSYTIAAGVEDAGGEAVLYPHAGDEQDEMERILREAAEECDLVLSSGSTSASAVDVIYRVIEEQGELLLHGVAVKPGKPMLVGRLADSAYVGLPGYPVSAMMVFRTFVAPAIREAAGLPEPKAATVTGEMAREERYSEGRMRLMPVGLVEDGEGDTLVYPVDKGSGATTSLAEADGVVEVPPETDYLEEGESVDVQLFSPDVRPPTLLGVGEDDPTLNRLLDRLANPRYLSVGSRPALRRLREGVPDVAVVAGPVDREVDAVELGRWEREWGLIARAGNPKEIEGLEDLIDRDLRFVNRTTDSGLRTSLGAAVADLAAERGVDRRDLVDAIDGFDLGLRAHESPARKVIAGDADAGLGLRETAERLDLDFVPVGTQPVRVVANPDRTDKAGVRDLERVLADADEVATE
;
A
#
# COMPACT_ATOMS: atom_id res chain seq x y z
N MET A 1 -15.87 40.49 -8.12
CA MET A 1 -16.37 39.17 -7.68
C MET A 1 -16.05 39.07 -6.21
N ASP A 2 -17.07 39.00 -5.36
CA ASP A 2 -16.91 38.80 -3.92
C ASP A 2 -16.57 37.33 -3.67
N ARG A 3 -15.44 37.08 -3.01
CA ARG A 3 -14.95 35.75 -2.65
C ARG A 3 -15.96 35.08 -1.70
N LYS A 4 -16.54 33.94 -2.07
CA LYS A 4 -17.31 33.08 -1.13
C LYS A 4 -16.31 32.49 -0.12
N GLU A 5 -16.15 33.13 1.04
CA GLU A 5 -15.27 32.67 2.11
C GLU A 5 -15.90 31.50 2.90
N PHE A 6 -15.06 30.62 3.45
CA PHE A 6 -15.39 29.49 4.35
C PHE A 6 -15.98 29.98 5.70
N ARG A 7 -17.22 30.48 5.70
CA ARG A 7 -17.80 31.12 6.91
C ARG A 7 -18.41 30.11 7.89
N ASP A 8 -18.92 28.99 7.39
CA ASP A 8 -19.42 27.87 8.20
C ASP A 8 -18.83 26.56 7.63
N LEU A 9 -18.14 25.79 8.47
CA LEU A 9 -17.60 24.48 8.09
C LEU A 9 -18.54 23.39 8.59
N ALA A 10 -18.87 22.43 7.73
CA ALA A 10 -19.62 21.25 8.13
C ALA A 10 -18.77 20.37 9.05
N SER A 11 -19.39 19.76 10.04
CA SER A 11 -18.79 18.71 10.85
C SER A 11 -18.47 17.47 10.00
N PRO A 12 -17.54 16.60 10.43
CA PRO A 12 -17.31 15.32 9.77
C PRO A 12 -18.57 14.46 9.64
N ALA A 13 -19.51 14.55 10.59
CA ALA A 13 -20.77 13.81 10.54
C ALA A 13 -21.69 14.32 9.42
N GLU A 14 -21.85 15.64 9.30
CA GLU A 14 -22.61 16.26 8.21
C GLU A 14 -21.99 15.97 6.84
N ALA A 15 -20.66 15.86 6.76
CA ALA A 15 -19.98 15.48 5.52
C ALA A 15 -20.27 14.04 5.08
N ARG A 16 -20.34 13.10 6.03
CA ARG A 16 -20.75 11.71 5.75
C ARG A 16 -22.21 11.67 5.29
N GLU A 17 -23.10 12.35 6.01
CA GLU A 17 -24.53 12.41 5.65
C GLU A 17 -24.73 12.99 4.24
N ALA A 18 -24.00 14.07 3.89
CA ALA A 18 -24.06 14.64 2.54
C ALA A 18 -23.63 13.64 1.46
N ILE A 19 -22.57 12.86 1.69
CA ILE A 19 -22.10 11.84 0.74
C ILE A 19 -23.07 10.66 0.66
N ASP A 20 -23.54 10.16 1.80
CA ASP A 20 -24.51 9.06 1.86
C ASP A 20 -25.80 9.45 1.11
N SER A 21 -26.20 10.72 1.21
CA SER A 21 -27.34 11.27 0.47
C SER A 21 -27.18 11.26 -1.04
N LEU A 22 -25.96 11.09 -1.59
CA LEU A 22 -25.71 10.98 -3.03
C LEU A 22 -26.27 9.67 -3.60
N SER A 23 -26.43 8.63 -2.77
CA SER A 23 -27.01 7.34 -3.13
C SER A 23 -26.31 6.70 -4.34
N LEU A 24 -25.00 6.45 -4.21
CA LEU A 24 -24.25 5.72 -5.23
C LEU A 24 -24.86 4.35 -5.46
N THR A 25 -25.26 4.05 -6.70
CA THR A 25 -25.80 2.73 -7.05
C THR A 25 -24.86 2.03 -8.00
N ALA A 26 -24.41 0.84 -7.63
CA ALA A 26 -23.88 -0.09 -8.60
C ALA A 26 -25.03 -0.97 -9.11
N GLY A 27 -25.15 -1.09 -10.43
CA GLY A 27 -26.12 -1.99 -11.06
C GLY A 27 -25.89 -3.46 -10.73
N VAL A 28 -26.58 -4.35 -11.45
CA VAL A 28 -26.29 -5.79 -11.40
C VAL A 28 -25.55 -6.17 -12.67
N GLU A 29 -24.49 -6.93 -12.53
CA GLU A 29 -23.75 -7.50 -13.66
C GLU A 29 -23.65 -9.03 -13.54
N ARG A 30 -23.46 -9.69 -14.68
CA ARG A 30 -23.06 -11.10 -14.73
C ARG A 30 -21.59 -11.15 -15.09
N VAL A 31 -20.81 -11.86 -14.29
CA VAL A 31 -19.37 -12.02 -14.53
C VAL A 31 -19.02 -13.50 -14.66
N PRO A 32 -18.03 -13.84 -15.50
CA PRO A 32 -17.44 -15.16 -15.53
C PRO A 32 -16.91 -15.58 -14.14
N LEU A 33 -16.90 -16.88 -13.87
CA LEU A 33 -16.43 -17.43 -12.59
C LEU A 33 -14.99 -16.99 -12.25
N GLU A 34 -14.14 -16.82 -13.26
CA GLU A 34 -12.75 -16.36 -13.11
C GLU A 34 -12.65 -14.93 -12.54
N GLU A 35 -13.66 -14.09 -12.80
CA GLU A 35 -13.74 -12.69 -12.35
C GLU A 35 -14.64 -12.52 -11.11
N ALA A 36 -15.29 -13.59 -10.67
CA ALA A 36 -16.27 -13.56 -9.58
C ALA A 36 -15.62 -13.40 -8.19
N ARG A 37 -14.33 -13.74 -8.03
CA ARG A 37 -13.66 -13.67 -6.72
C ARG A 37 -13.70 -12.25 -6.16
N GLY A 38 -14.15 -12.13 -4.91
CA GLY A 38 -14.24 -10.87 -4.18
C GLY A 38 -15.50 -10.05 -4.48
N ARG A 39 -16.29 -10.43 -5.50
CA ARG A 39 -17.57 -9.81 -5.85
C ARG A 39 -18.68 -10.27 -4.90
N VAL A 40 -19.79 -9.54 -4.89
CA VAL A 40 -20.91 -9.77 -3.96
C VAL A 40 -22.12 -10.26 -4.72
N LEU A 41 -22.59 -11.46 -4.41
CA LEU A 41 -23.72 -12.10 -5.09
C LEU A 41 -25.02 -11.32 -4.83
N VAL A 42 -25.85 -11.08 -5.86
CA VAL A 42 -27.12 -10.33 -5.70
C VAL A 42 -28.36 -11.21 -5.67
N ALA A 43 -28.25 -12.45 -6.13
CA ALA A 43 -29.35 -13.41 -6.17
C ALA A 43 -28.93 -14.71 -5.49
N ARG A 44 -29.91 -15.50 -5.01
CA ARG A 44 -29.64 -16.85 -4.53
C ARG A 44 -29.24 -17.74 -5.71
N LEU A 45 -28.27 -18.62 -5.48
CA LEU A 45 -27.94 -19.72 -6.38
C LEU A 45 -28.34 -21.03 -5.70
N ASP A 46 -29.18 -21.80 -6.39
CA ASP A 46 -29.57 -23.14 -5.99
C ASP A 46 -28.85 -24.15 -6.90
N ALA A 47 -28.56 -25.34 -6.40
CA ALA A 47 -27.94 -26.39 -7.21
C ALA A 47 -28.94 -26.89 -8.27
N GLU A 48 -28.54 -26.93 -9.54
CA GLU A 48 -29.37 -27.48 -10.63
C GLU A 48 -29.11 -28.97 -10.86
N LEU A 49 -28.04 -29.51 -10.28
CA LEU A 49 -27.59 -30.88 -10.41
C LEU A 49 -27.12 -31.42 -9.06
N ASP A 50 -27.15 -32.74 -8.95
CA ASP A 50 -26.57 -33.47 -7.83
C ASP A 50 -25.03 -33.50 -7.93
N VAL A 51 -24.33 -33.33 -6.81
CA VAL A 51 -22.88 -33.45 -6.71
C VAL A 51 -22.53 -34.57 -5.71
N PRO A 52 -21.93 -35.69 -6.16
CA PRO A 52 -21.79 -36.10 -7.57
C PRO A 52 -23.16 -36.36 -8.22
N GLY A 53 -23.22 -36.38 -9.55
CA GLY A 53 -24.47 -36.60 -10.30
C GLY A 53 -24.89 -38.06 -10.46
N PHE A 54 -24.17 -38.97 -9.81
CA PHE A 54 -24.32 -40.42 -9.93
C PHE A 54 -23.76 -41.10 -8.67
N ASP A 55 -24.17 -42.34 -8.43
CA ASP A 55 -23.64 -43.18 -7.36
C ASP A 55 -22.23 -43.63 -7.75
N ARG A 56 -21.24 -43.41 -6.87
CA ARG A 56 -19.84 -43.71 -7.15
C ARG A 56 -19.15 -44.49 -6.05
N ALA A 57 -18.18 -45.30 -6.44
CA ALA A 57 -17.32 -46.01 -5.49
C ALA A 57 -16.46 -45.05 -4.67
N SER A 58 -16.39 -45.27 -3.36
CA SER A 58 -15.60 -44.40 -2.45
C SER A 58 -14.12 -44.79 -2.35
N LEU A 59 -13.76 -46.00 -2.78
CA LEU A 59 -12.43 -46.62 -2.70
C LEU A 59 -12.22 -47.53 -3.92
N ASP A 60 -11.01 -48.06 -4.09
CA ASP A 60 -10.73 -49.11 -5.06
C ASP A 60 -11.15 -50.47 -4.49
N GLY A 61 -11.81 -51.30 -5.31
CA GLY A 61 -12.28 -52.60 -4.85
C GLY A 61 -13.24 -53.28 -5.83
N TYR A 62 -14.30 -53.88 -5.29
CA TYR A 62 -15.27 -54.63 -6.08
C TYR A 62 -16.69 -54.15 -5.81
N ALA A 63 -17.37 -53.68 -6.86
CA ALA A 63 -18.80 -53.42 -6.86
C ALA A 63 -19.55 -54.75 -6.88
N LEU A 64 -20.57 -54.89 -6.03
CA LEU A 64 -21.31 -56.13 -5.85
C LEU A 64 -22.72 -55.87 -5.32
N ARG A 65 -23.51 -56.95 -5.27
CA ARG A 65 -24.79 -56.99 -4.55
C ARG A 65 -24.52 -57.33 -3.10
N ALA A 66 -24.80 -56.42 -2.18
CA ALA A 66 -24.55 -56.58 -0.75
C ALA A 66 -25.11 -57.90 -0.21
N ARG A 67 -26.30 -58.29 -0.70
CA ARG A 67 -26.98 -59.54 -0.35
C ARG A 67 -26.14 -60.79 -0.60
N ASP A 68 -25.28 -60.78 -1.61
CA ASP A 68 -24.45 -61.94 -1.97
C ASP A 68 -23.28 -62.14 -0.99
N THR A 69 -23.04 -61.15 -0.11
CA THR A 69 -22.05 -61.22 0.98
C THR A 69 -22.67 -61.55 2.34
N PHE A 70 -23.99 -61.72 2.43
CA PHE A 70 -24.67 -61.91 3.72
C PHE A 70 -24.25 -63.23 4.38
N GLY A 71 -23.65 -63.12 5.57
CA GLY A 71 -23.12 -64.26 6.30
C GLY A 71 -21.67 -64.60 5.98
N ALA A 72 -21.03 -63.87 5.04
CA ALA A 72 -19.61 -64.02 4.76
C ALA A 72 -18.74 -63.57 5.94
N ASP A 73 -17.74 -64.38 6.28
CA ASP A 73 -16.73 -64.07 7.28
C ASP A 73 -15.33 -64.60 6.90
N GLU A 74 -14.36 -64.42 7.78
CA GLU A 74 -12.98 -64.86 7.58
C GLU A 74 -12.85 -66.38 7.33
N ALA A 75 -13.73 -67.18 7.91
CA ALA A 75 -13.70 -68.64 7.77
C ALA A 75 -14.52 -69.12 6.56
N ASP A 76 -15.60 -68.42 6.22
CA ASP A 76 -16.49 -68.72 5.10
C ASP A 76 -16.71 -67.50 4.18
N PRO A 77 -15.78 -67.20 3.24
CA PRO A 77 -15.91 -66.05 2.36
C PRO A 77 -16.99 -66.28 1.28
N ALA A 78 -17.69 -65.20 0.92
CA ALA A 78 -18.51 -65.18 -0.28
C ALA A 78 -17.61 -65.24 -1.52
N ARG A 79 -17.98 -66.07 -2.50
CA ARG A 79 -17.29 -66.21 -3.78
C ARG A 79 -18.12 -65.55 -4.86
N LEU A 80 -17.55 -64.57 -5.56
CA LEU A 80 -18.24 -63.84 -6.62
C LEU A 80 -17.40 -63.89 -7.91
N GLU A 81 -18.05 -64.12 -9.04
CA GLU A 81 -17.41 -64.09 -10.37
C GLU A 81 -17.12 -62.64 -10.77
N VAL A 82 -15.87 -62.34 -11.17
CA VAL A 82 -15.51 -61.00 -11.65
C VAL A 82 -15.83 -60.90 -13.14
N VAL A 83 -16.88 -60.16 -13.49
CA VAL A 83 -17.45 -60.11 -14.86
C VAL A 83 -17.03 -58.88 -15.68
N GLY A 84 -16.28 -57.97 -15.07
CA GLY A 84 -15.67 -56.82 -15.75
C GLY A 84 -15.04 -55.82 -14.80
N GLU A 85 -14.70 -54.66 -15.34
CA GLU A 85 -14.06 -53.55 -14.64
C GLU A 85 -14.74 -52.21 -15.01
N VAL A 86 -14.78 -51.27 -14.07
CA VAL A 86 -15.30 -49.91 -14.28
C VAL A 86 -14.30 -48.89 -13.73
N HIS A 87 -13.79 -48.03 -14.61
CA HIS A 87 -12.84 -46.98 -14.24
C HIS A 87 -13.50 -45.60 -14.12
N ALA A 88 -12.83 -44.68 -13.43
CA ALA A 88 -13.30 -43.32 -13.27
C ALA A 88 -13.34 -42.58 -14.62
N GLY A 89 -14.49 -41.96 -14.93
CA GLY A 89 -14.71 -41.25 -16.18
C GLY A 89 -15.27 -42.11 -17.32
N GLU A 90 -15.57 -43.37 -17.07
CA GLU A 90 -16.17 -44.30 -18.03
C GLU A 90 -17.63 -44.60 -17.68
N GLU A 91 -18.44 -44.86 -18.72
CA GLU A 91 -19.80 -45.39 -18.55
C GLU A 91 -19.68 -46.91 -18.28
N PRO A 92 -20.36 -47.46 -17.26
CA PRO A 92 -20.30 -48.90 -17.00
C PRO A 92 -20.88 -49.71 -18.18
N ASP A 93 -20.05 -50.58 -18.77
CA ASP A 93 -20.47 -51.50 -19.84
C ASP A 93 -20.90 -52.88 -19.30
N VAL A 94 -21.04 -53.01 -17.98
CA VAL A 94 -21.37 -54.27 -17.27
C VAL A 94 -22.56 -54.09 -16.33
N GLU A 95 -23.42 -55.11 -16.27
CA GLU A 95 -24.54 -55.22 -15.33
C GLU A 95 -24.32 -56.47 -14.46
N LEU A 96 -24.47 -56.32 -13.14
CA LEU A 96 -24.20 -57.40 -12.18
C LEU A 96 -25.44 -58.22 -11.84
N GLU A 97 -25.37 -59.52 -12.08
CA GLU A 97 -26.34 -60.51 -11.62
C GLU A 97 -25.99 -61.07 -10.22
N GLU A 98 -26.80 -62.01 -9.70
CA GLU A 98 -26.52 -62.71 -8.44
C GLU A 98 -25.20 -63.51 -8.51
N GLY A 99 -24.33 -63.33 -7.53
CA GLY A 99 -23.04 -64.02 -7.44
C GLY A 99 -21.94 -63.38 -8.29
N GLN A 100 -22.15 -62.17 -8.82
CA GLN A 100 -21.18 -61.46 -9.66
C GLN A 100 -20.63 -60.21 -8.98
N ALA A 101 -19.43 -59.81 -9.37
CA ALA A 101 -18.76 -58.59 -8.97
C ALA A 101 -18.08 -57.93 -10.18
N ALA A 102 -17.87 -56.61 -10.12
CA ALA A 102 -17.01 -55.89 -11.06
C ALA A 102 -15.90 -55.20 -10.29
N GLU A 103 -14.67 -55.25 -10.81
CA GLU A 103 -13.58 -54.43 -10.29
C GLU A 103 -13.93 -52.95 -10.52
N ILE A 104 -13.78 -52.12 -9.51
CA ILE A 104 -14.19 -50.72 -9.58
C ILE A 104 -13.14 -49.81 -8.96
N SER A 105 -12.78 -48.75 -9.68
CA SER A 105 -11.87 -47.72 -9.21
C SER A 105 -12.60 -46.64 -8.41
N THR A 106 -11.88 -45.96 -7.51
CA THR A 106 -12.38 -44.85 -6.72
C THR A 106 -12.96 -43.77 -7.62
N GLY A 107 -14.21 -43.37 -7.35
CA GLY A 107 -14.92 -42.36 -8.10
C GLY A 107 -15.57 -42.82 -9.40
N ALA A 108 -15.40 -44.10 -9.79
CA ALA A 108 -16.12 -44.69 -10.91
C ALA A 108 -17.62 -44.86 -10.59
N VAL A 109 -18.45 -44.81 -11.63
CA VAL A 109 -19.91 -44.98 -11.55
C VAL A 109 -20.21 -46.41 -11.09
N MET A 110 -21.16 -46.58 -10.16
CA MET A 110 -21.63 -47.91 -9.78
C MET A 110 -22.33 -48.59 -10.97
N PRO A 111 -21.94 -49.82 -11.37
CA PRO A 111 -22.61 -50.54 -12.45
C PRO A 111 -24.02 -50.95 -12.06
N ASP A 112 -24.89 -51.10 -13.05
CA ASP A 112 -26.25 -51.59 -12.83
C ASP A 112 -26.25 -52.94 -12.12
N GLY A 113 -27.19 -53.13 -11.20
CA GLY A 113 -27.28 -54.33 -10.37
C GLY A 113 -26.42 -54.30 -9.11
N ALA A 114 -25.40 -53.44 -9.00
CA ALA A 114 -24.65 -53.25 -7.75
C ALA A 114 -25.39 -52.34 -6.75
N ASP A 115 -25.29 -52.63 -5.45
CA ASP A 115 -25.80 -51.76 -4.39
C ASP A 115 -24.80 -51.52 -3.24
N ALA A 116 -23.60 -52.08 -3.32
CA ALA A 116 -22.49 -51.84 -2.39
C ALA A 116 -21.12 -52.04 -3.07
N MET A 117 -20.07 -51.57 -2.41
CA MET A 117 -18.69 -51.85 -2.82
C MET A 117 -17.88 -52.35 -1.62
N VAL A 118 -17.01 -53.34 -1.86
CA VAL A 118 -16.05 -53.82 -0.86
C VAL A 118 -14.63 -53.39 -1.23
N PRO A 119 -13.84 -52.79 -0.31
CA PRO A 119 -12.48 -52.36 -0.60
C PRO A 119 -11.58 -53.55 -0.93
N VAL A 120 -10.61 -53.35 -1.81
CA VAL A 120 -9.67 -54.40 -2.24
C VAL A 120 -8.96 -55.07 -1.04
N GLU A 121 -8.67 -54.32 0.02
CA GLU A 121 -8.02 -54.84 1.25
C GLU A 121 -8.88 -55.83 2.04
N ARG A 122 -10.16 -55.94 1.70
CA ARG A 122 -11.13 -56.89 2.30
C ARG A 122 -11.46 -58.05 1.37
N THR A 123 -10.67 -58.22 0.31
CA THR A 123 -10.85 -59.27 -0.68
C THR A 123 -9.56 -60.05 -0.94
N ASP A 124 -9.70 -61.31 -1.35
CA ASP A 124 -8.62 -62.09 -1.96
C ASP A 124 -9.02 -62.52 -3.38
N THR A 125 -8.06 -62.66 -4.28
CA THR A 125 -8.30 -63.31 -5.57
C THR A 125 -8.27 -64.83 -5.41
N ALA A 126 -9.25 -65.54 -5.96
CA ALA A 126 -9.23 -67.00 -5.99
C ALA A 126 -8.03 -67.52 -6.82
N ALA A 127 -7.56 -68.73 -6.51
CA ALA A 127 -6.31 -69.28 -7.06
C ALA A 127 -6.32 -69.50 -8.60
N ASP A 128 -7.51 -69.47 -9.20
CA ASP A 128 -7.83 -69.62 -10.62
C ASP A 128 -8.09 -68.28 -11.34
N GLY A 129 -8.10 -67.14 -10.61
CA GLY A 129 -8.00 -65.79 -11.17
C GLY A 129 -9.28 -65.18 -11.75
N GLY A 130 -10.44 -65.83 -11.62
CA GLY A 130 -11.74 -65.34 -12.13
C GLY A 130 -12.79 -65.04 -11.06
N GLU A 131 -12.51 -65.33 -9.79
CA GLU A 131 -13.41 -65.06 -8.67
C GLU A 131 -12.72 -64.20 -7.60
N VAL A 132 -13.52 -63.34 -6.96
CA VAL A 132 -13.13 -62.60 -5.77
C VAL A 132 -13.73 -63.24 -4.52
N LEU A 133 -12.91 -63.38 -3.48
CA LEU A 133 -13.29 -63.88 -2.17
C LEU A 133 -13.53 -62.70 -1.24
N VAL A 134 -14.79 -62.49 -0.83
CA VAL A 134 -15.18 -61.42 0.07
C VAL A 134 -15.34 -61.97 1.48
N ARG A 135 -14.47 -61.55 2.40
CA ARG A 135 -14.38 -62.07 3.79
C ARG A 135 -15.20 -61.30 4.81
N THR A 136 -16.02 -60.36 4.36
CA THR A 136 -16.88 -59.54 5.21
C THR A 136 -18.23 -59.36 4.55
N SER A 137 -19.31 -59.40 5.32
CA SER A 137 -20.59 -58.89 4.85
C SER A 137 -20.54 -57.37 4.71
N VAL A 138 -21.12 -56.85 3.64
CA VAL A 138 -21.41 -55.43 3.46
C VAL A 138 -22.93 -55.21 3.40
N ALA A 139 -23.39 -54.02 3.79
CA ALA A 139 -24.78 -53.61 3.68
C ALA A 139 -25.00 -52.77 2.39
N PRO A 140 -26.23 -52.71 1.86
CA PRO A 140 -26.55 -51.79 0.77
C PRO A 140 -26.15 -50.35 1.12
N GLY A 141 -25.42 -49.70 0.22
CA GLY A 141 -24.84 -48.36 0.37
C GLY A 141 -23.44 -48.32 0.99
N ASP A 142 -22.89 -49.44 1.47
CA ASP A 142 -21.54 -49.45 2.04
C ASP A 142 -20.49 -49.09 0.96
N ASN A 143 -19.62 -48.14 1.32
CA ASN A 143 -18.57 -47.58 0.47
C ASN A 143 -19.07 -46.98 -0.86
N VAL A 144 -20.35 -46.65 -0.96
CA VAL A 144 -20.95 -45.92 -2.08
C VAL A 144 -21.23 -44.48 -1.66
N MET A 145 -20.75 -43.51 -2.45
CA MET A 145 -21.17 -42.13 -2.34
C MET A 145 -22.31 -41.91 -3.31
N PHE A 146 -23.52 -41.75 -2.78
CA PHE A 146 -24.72 -41.56 -3.59
C PHE A 146 -24.71 -40.23 -4.35
N ALA A 147 -25.49 -40.17 -5.43
CA ALA A 147 -25.79 -38.93 -6.10
C ALA A 147 -26.31 -37.88 -5.10
N GLY A 148 -25.78 -36.66 -5.16
CA GLY A 148 -26.20 -35.54 -4.33
C GLY A 148 -25.71 -35.63 -2.88
N ALA A 149 -24.79 -36.54 -2.55
CA ALA A 149 -24.27 -36.71 -1.19
C ALA A 149 -23.44 -35.50 -0.69
N ASP A 150 -22.89 -34.68 -1.58
CA ASP A 150 -22.26 -33.40 -1.22
C ASP A 150 -23.26 -32.25 -1.34
N VAL A 151 -23.87 -32.09 -2.52
CA VAL A 151 -24.91 -31.08 -2.78
C VAL A 151 -26.03 -31.70 -3.59
N ALA A 152 -27.27 -31.63 -3.10
CA ALA A 152 -28.42 -32.15 -3.82
C ALA A 152 -29.05 -31.11 -4.76
N ALA A 153 -29.58 -31.56 -5.90
CA ALA A 153 -30.33 -30.69 -6.80
C ALA A 153 -31.52 -30.04 -6.07
N GLY A 154 -31.68 -28.73 -6.24
CA GLY A 154 -32.67 -27.89 -5.55
C GLY A 154 -32.23 -27.41 -4.16
N GLU A 155 -31.09 -27.86 -3.65
CA GLU A 155 -30.52 -27.32 -2.42
C GLU A 155 -29.98 -25.91 -2.62
N ARG A 156 -30.05 -25.10 -1.57
CA ARG A 156 -29.52 -23.73 -1.58
C ARG A 156 -28.00 -23.76 -1.47
N ALA A 157 -27.30 -23.39 -2.53
CA ALA A 157 -25.84 -23.31 -2.54
C ALA A 157 -25.32 -22.00 -1.91
N LEU A 158 -25.65 -20.84 -2.50
CA LEU A 158 -25.19 -19.53 -2.04
C LEU A 158 -26.32 -18.51 -1.94
N GLY A 159 -26.23 -17.58 -0.98
CA GLY A 159 -27.22 -16.55 -0.74
C GLY A 159 -26.83 -15.17 -1.27
N PRO A 160 -27.79 -14.28 -1.55
CA PRO A 160 -27.48 -12.88 -1.86
C PRO A 160 -26.74 -12.22 -0.68
N GLY A 161 -25.83 -11.30 -0.98
CA GLY A 161 -24.92 -10.68 -0.01
C GLY A 161 -23.65 -11.50 0.28
N THR A 162 -23.52 -12.71 -0.28
CA THR A 162 -22.29 -13.50 -0.13
C THR A 162 -21.16 -12.87 -0.92
N ARG A 163 -20.06 -12.53 -0.25
CA ARG A 163 -18.81 -12.17 -0.90
C ARG A 163 -18.08 -13.44 -1.33
N ILE A 164 -17.92 -13.61 -2.65
CA ILE A 164 -17.38 -14.83 -3.24
C ILE A 164 -15.90 -15.00 -2.88
N THR A 165 -15.56 -16.08 -2.20
CA THR A 165 -14.21 -16.47 -1.79
C THR A 165 -13.70 -17.64 -2.65
N PRO A 166 -12.40 -18.03 -2.55
CA PRO A 166 -11.90 -19.20 -3.28
C PRO A 166 -12.66 -20.50 -3.00
N ARG A 167 -13.28 -20.63 -1.81
CA ARG A 167 -14.08 -21.82 -1.45
C ARG A 167 -15.40 -21.84 -2.20
N ASP A 168 -16.03 -20.66 -2.31
CA ASP A 168 -17.29 -20.49 -3.04
C ASP A 168 -17.08 -20.71 -4.54
N ILE A 169 -15.94 -20.29 -5.10
CA ILE A 169 -15.55 -20.60 -6.47
C ILE A 169 -15.46 -22.12 -6.70
N GLY A 170 -14.89 -22.86 -5.74
CA GLY A 170 -14.85 -24.33 -5.81
C GLY A 170 -16.24 -24.96 -5.86
N LEU A 171 -17.16 -24.49 -5.01
CA LEU A 171 -18.55 -24.93 -5.02
C LEU A 171 -19.26 -24.58 -6.34
N LEU A 172 -19.14 -23.34 -6.80
CA LEU A 172 -19.74 -22.90 -8.08
C LEU A 172 -19.21 -23.72 -9.26
N SER A 173 -17.91 -24.01 -9.27
CA SER A 173 -17.30 -24.88 -10.28
C SER A 173 -17.84 -26.31 -10.21
N ALA A 174 -18.01 -26.87 -9.00
CA ALA A 174 -18.59 -28.21 -8.83
C ALA A 174 -20.05 -28.29 -9.30
N LEU A 175 -20.79 -27.17 -9.19
CA LEU A 175 -22.15 -27.02 -9.69
C LEU A 175 -22.23 -26.70 -11.19
N GLY A 176 -21.09 -26.58 -11.87
CA GLY A 176 -21.04 -26.25 -13.31
C GLY A 176 -21.45 -24.81 -13.65
N VAL A 177 -21.39 -23.89 -12.67
CA VAL A 177 -21.73 -22.47 -12.88
C VAL A 177 -20.59 -21.75 -13.60
N ASP A 178 -20.88 -21.19 -14.76
CA ASP A 178 -19.94 -20.43 -15.60
C ASP A 178 -19.95 -18.93 -15.30
N GLU A 179 -21.13 -18.37 -15.01
CA GLU A 179 -21.34 -16.96 -14.69
C GLU A 179 -22.21 -16.74 -13.45
N VAL A 180 -21.91 -15.70 -12.69
CA VAL A 180 -22.67 -15.34 -11.48
C VAL A 180 -23.21 -13.90 -11.50
N PRO A 181 -24.45 -13.67 -11.04
CA PRO A 181 -25.00 -12.33 -10.90
C PRO A 181 -24.46 -11.66 -9.64
N VAL A 182 -23.69 -10.58 -9.81
CA VAL A 182 -23.04 -9.85 -8.73
C VAL A 182 -23.41 -8.38 -8.73
N ARG A 183 -23.11 -7.70 -7.62
CA ARG A 183 -23.12 -6.24 -7.54
C ARG A 183 -22.13 -5.71 -8.55
N GLY A 184 -22.56 -4.75 -9.35
CA GLY A 184 -21.71 -4.01 -10.26
C GLY A 184 -20.63 -3.23 -9.50
N ARG A 185 -19.73 -2.60 -10.26
CA ARG A 185 -18.79 -1.63 -9.71
C ARG A 185 -19.30 -0.23 -10.01
N PRO A 186 -19.38 0.69 -9.02
CA PRO A 186 -19.65 2.08 -9.33
C PRO A 186 -18.50 2.62 -10.18
N ARG A 187 -18.82 3.27 -11.30
CA ARG A 187 -17.84 3.92 -12.18
C ARG A 187 -17.51 5.29 -11.60
N VAL A 188 -16.23 5.54 -11.34
CA VAL A 188 -15.74 6.76 -10.69
C VAL A 188 -14.81 7.51 -11.63
N GLY A 189 -15.28 8.63 -12.18
CA GLY A 189 -14.51 9.51 -13.04
C GLY A 189 -13.58 10.39 -12.22
N ILE A 190 -12.30 10.45 -12.57
CA ILE A 190 -11.29 11.26 -11.87
C ILE A 190 -10.78 12.35 -12.81
N VAL A 191 -11.00 13.60 -12.42
CA VAL A 191 -10.63 14.80 -13.17
C VAL A 191 -9.58 15.58 -12.38
N SER A 192 -8.41 15.76 -12.97
CA SER A 192 -7.31 16.53 -12.38
C SER A 192 -7.32 17.95 -12.90
N THR A 193 -7.07 18.94 -12.02
CA THR A 193 -7.13 20.37 -12.36
C THR A 193 -5.85 21.11 -11.97
N GLY A 194 -5.35 22.00 -12.83
CA GLY A 194 -4.20 22.88 -12.55
C GLY A 194 -3.08 22.80 -13.59
N ASP A 195 -2.75 23.92 -14.23
CA ASP A 195 -1.77 24.01 -15.33
C ASP A 195 -0.35 23.53 -14.97
N GLU A 196 -0.04 23.35 -13.69
CA GLU A 196 1.21 22.79 -13.23
C GLU A 196 1.31 21.26 -13.38
N LEU A 197 0.21 20.55 -13.67
CA LEU A 197 0.19 19.09 -13.61
C LEU A 197 0.54 18.44 -14.96
N VAL A 198 1.52 17.55 -14.93
CA VAL A 198 1.87 16.64 -16.05
C VAL A 198 1.75 15.18 -15.63
N ARG A 199 1.57 14.26 -16.59
CA ARG A 199 1.44 12.83 -16.27
C ARG A 199 2.80 12.14 -16.17
N PRO A 200 2.95 11.11 -15.30
CA PRO A 200 4.13 10.26 -15.30
C PRO A 200 4.45 9.72 -16.70
N GLY A 201 5.71 9.88 -17.13
CA GLY A 201 6.18 9.54 -18.48
C GLY A 201 6.30 10.74 -19.42
N GLU A 202 5.71 11.88 -19.08
CA GLU A 202 5.94 13.15 -19.75
C GLU A 202 7.15 13.88 -19.14
N ASP A 203 7.77 14.76 -19.93
CA ASP A 203 8.86 15.63 -19.46
C ASP A 203 8.29 16.72 -18.55
N VAL A 204 9.00 17.02 -17.45
CA VAL A 204 8.63 18.09 -16.51
C VAL A 204 9.43 19.35 -16.84
N ASP A 205 8.73 20.45 -17.14
CA ASP A 205 9.34 21.77 -17.22
C ASP A 205 9.33 22.45 -15.84
N SER A 206 10.45 22.32 -15.14
CA SER A 206 10.65 22.95 -13.83
C SER A 206 10.63 24.49 -13.89
N ASP A 207 10.94 25.12 -15.03
CA ASP A 207 10.91 26.58 -15.18
C ASP A 207 9.46 27.10 -15.26
N ARG A 208 8.53 26.24 -15.69
CA ARG A 208 7.09 26.51 -15.65
C ARG A 208 6.45 26.12 -14.31
N GLY A 209 7.21 25.50 -13.40
CA GLY A 209 6.70 25.00 -12.13
C GLY A 209 5.88 23.72 -12.26
N GLU A 210 6.08 22.96 -13.34
CA GLU A 210 5.37 21.71 -13.57
C GLU A 210 5.75 20.64 -12.53
N ILE A 211 4.78 19.83 -12.15
CA ILE A 211 4.90 18.71 -11.23
C ILE A 211 4.06 17.53 -11.73
N TYR A 212 4.42 16.32 -11.33
CA TYR A 212 3.63 15.15 -11.70
C TYR A 212 2.29 15.09 -10.95
N ASP A 213 1.24 14.69 -11.66
CA ASP A 213 -0.06 14.38 -11.06
C ASP A 213 0.04 13.13 -10.17
N VAL A 214 0.00 13.33 -8.86
CA VAL A 214 0.03 12.26 -7.85
C VAL A 214 -1.38 11.81 -7.47
N ASN A 215 -2.33 12.74 -7.43
CA ASN A 215 -3.64 12.51 -6.84
C ASN A 215 -4.48 11.60 -7.73
N SER A 216 -4.45 11.79 -9.05
CA SER A 216 -5.25 10.96 -9.97
C SER A 216 -4.95 9.47 -9.79
N TYR A 217 -3.67 9.11 -9.71
CA TYR A 217 -3.23 7.73 -9.55
C TYR A 217 -3.50 7.20 -8.13
N THR A 218 -3.26 8.03 -7.10
CA THR A 218 -3.51 7.63 -5.70
C THR A 218 -5.00 7.38 -5.45
N ILE A 219 -5.87 8.26 -5.97
CA ILE A 219 -7.32 8.14 -5.84
C ILE A 219 -7.87 7.00 -6.71
N ALA A 220 -7.34 6.79 -7.92
CA ALA A 220 -7.74 5.65 -8.76
C ALA A 220 -7.48 4.31 -8.05
N ALA A 221 -6.28 4.12 -7.49
CA ALA A 221 -5.98 2.94 -6.70
C ALA A 221 -6.91 2.80 -5.49
N GLY A 222 -7.19 3.91 -4.79
CA GLY A 222 -8.13 3.92 -3.66
C GLY A 222 -9.57 3.57 -4.06
N VAL A 223 -10.03 3.97 -5.24
CA VAL A 223 -11.35 3.60 -5.80
C VAL A 223 -11.41 2.10 -6.06
N GLU A 224 -10.38 1.53 -6.67
CA GLU A 224 -10.29 0.09 -6.96
C GLU A 224 -10.27 -0.73 -5.65
N ASP A 225 -9.51 -0.30 -4.64
CA ASP A 225 -9.48 -0.89 -3.29
C ASP A 225 -10.84 -0.82 -2.57
N ALA A 226 -11.62 0.24 -2.85
CA ALA A 226 -12.98 0.40 -2.38
C ALA A 226 -14.01 -0.43 -3.18
N GLY A 227 -13.60 -1.09 -4.27
CA GLY A 227 -14.46 -1.94 -5.11
C GLY A 227 -15.12 -1.23 -6.29
N GLY A 228 -14.74 0.02 -6.58
CA GLY A 228 -15.18 0.78 -7.75
C GLY A 228 -14.34 0.52 -8.99
N GLU A 229 -14.75 1.12 -10.10
CA GLU A 229 -14.00 1.18 -11.37
C GLU A 229 -13.52 2.61 -11.59
N ALA A 230 -12.20 2.84 -11.58
CA ALA A 230 -11.62 4.16 -11.78
C ALA A 230 -11.50 4.50 -13.28
N VAL A 231 -11.97 5.69 -13.67
CA VAL A 231 -11.86 6.21 -15.04
C VAL A 231 -11.08 7.53 -15.01
N LEU A 232 -9.86 7.53 -15.54
CA LEU A 232 -9.01 8.73 -15.59
C LEU A 232 -9.35 9.59 -16.81
N TYR A 233 -9.89 10.79 -16.59
CA TYR A 233 -10.14 11.77 -17.64
C TYR A 233 -8.88 12.58 -17.98
N PRO A 234 -8.82 13.22 -19.16
CA PRO A 234 -7.76 14.16 -19.50
C PRO A 234 -7.59 15.22 -18.40
N HIS A 235 -6.34 15.66 -18.21
CA HIS A 235 -6.06 16.78 -17.33
C HIS A 235 -6.79 18.02 -17.84
N ALA A 236 -7.50 18.70 -16.95
CA ALA A 236 -8.21 19.93 -17.27
C ALA A 236 -7.37 21.13 -16.79
N GLY A 237 -6.83 21.90 -17.73
CA GLY A 237 -6.13 23.14 -17.42
C GLY A 237 -7.06 24.24 -16.90
N ASP A 238 -6.55 25.46 -16.75
CA ASP A 238 -7.32 26.61 -16.26
C ASP A 238 -8.34 27.20 -17.28
N GLU A 239 -8.42 26.61 -18.48
CA GLU A 239 -9.43 26.94 -19.51
C GLU A 239 -10.84 26.48 -19.06
N GLN A 240 -11.67 27.45 -18.68
CA GLN A 240 -12.97 27.20 -18.06
C GLN A 240 -13.91 26.33 -18.91
N ASP A 241 -13.93 26.56 -20.22
CA ASP A 241 -14.83 25.85 -21.14
C ASP A 241 -14.40 24.38 -21.32
N GLU A 242 -13.09 24.11 -21.28
CA GLU A 242 -12.55 22.75 -21.34
C GLU A 242 -12.83 21.98 -20.05
N MET A 243 -12.60 22.62 -18.89
CA MET A 243 -12.94 22.06 -17.58
C MET A 243 -14.42 21.70 -17.48
N GLU A 244 -15.30 22.61 -17.89
CA GLU A 244 -16.75 22.38 -17.91
C GLU A 244 -17.14 21.21 -18.82
N ARG A 245 -16.52 21.12 -20.01
CA ARG A 245 -16.75 20.01 -20.94
C ARG A 245 -16.35 18.67 -20.33
N ILE A 246 -15.16 18.59 -19.72
CA ILE A 246 -14.64 17.35 -19.11
C ILE A 246 -15.50 16.92 -17.91
N LEU A 247 -15.89 17.86 -17.04
CA LEU A 247 -16.74 17.56 -15.89
C LEU A 247 -18.12 17.02 -16.31
N ARG A 248 -18.71 17.59 -17.38
CA ARG A 248 -19.97 17.10 -17.95
C ARG A 248 -19.84 15.72 -18.58
N GLU A 249 -18.80 15.51 -19.38
CA GLU A 249 -18.49 14.22 -19.99
C GLU A 249 -18.33 13.14 -18.90
N ALA A 250 -17.58 13.44 -17.84
CA ALA A 250 -17.42 12.54 -16.70
C ALA A 250 -18.75 12.25 -15.97
N ALA A 251 -19.61 13.25 -15.80
CA ALA A 251 -20.91 13.08 -15.14
C ALA A 251 -21.94 12.31 -15.99
N GLU A 252 -21.81 12.32 -17.31
CA GLU A 252 -22.64 11.51 -18.22
C GLU A 252 -22.23 10.03 -18.21
N GLU A 253 -20.96 9.74 -17.97
CA GLU A 253 -20.39 8.39 -18.06
C GLU A 253 -20.19 7.69 -16.72
N CYS A 254 -20.15 8.41 -15.61
CA CYS A 254 -19.79 7.86 -14.29
C CYS A 254 -20.91 8.05 -13.25
N ASP A 255 -20.93 7.17 -12.24
CA ASP A 255 -21.84 7.27 -11.09
C ASP A 255 -21.35 8.33 -10.07
N LEU A 256 -20.04 8.57 -10.05
CA LEU A 256 -19.36 9.55 -9.20
C LEU A 256 -18.25 10.24 -9.98
N VAL A 257 -18.19 11.57 -9.90
CA VAL A 257 -17.07 12.36 -10.40
C VAL A 257 -16.28 12.90 -9.21
N LEU A 258 -14.99 12.56 -9.19
CA LEU A 258 -13.99 13.09 -8.27
C LEU A 258 -13.12 14.09 -9.01
N SER A 259 -12.99 15.30 -8.47
CA SER A 259 -12.02 16.25 -8.97
C SER A 259 -10.90 16.49 -7.96
N SER A 260 -9.66 16.44 -8.43
CA SER A 260 -8.47 16.71 -7.63
C SER A 260 -7.90 18.09 -8.00
N GLY A 261 -7.65 18.94 -7.00
CA GLY A 261 -7.12 20.30 -7.24
C GLY A 261 -8.17 21.41 -7.20
N SER A 262 -9.42 21.08 -6.87
CA SER A 262 -10.60 21.95 -6.88
C SER A 262 -10.66 23.02 -5.78
N THR A 263 -9.52 23.58 -5.44
CA THR A 263 -9.36 24.55 -4.34
C THR A 263 -8.73 25.87 -4.80
N SER A 264 -8.24 25.93 -6.05
CA SER A 264 -7.84 27.17 -6.70
C SER A 264 -9.09 28.02 -6.99
N ALA A 265 -8.97 29.34 -6.91
CA ALA A 265 -10.11 30.23 -7.12
C ALA A 265 -10.74 30.06 -8.52
N SER A 266 -9.91 29.85 -9.55
CA SER A 266 -10.36 29.62 -10.94
C SER A 266 -11.16 28.32 -11.08
N ALA A 267 -10.62 27.19 -10.59
CA ALA A 267 -11.29 25.90 -10.69
C ALA A 267 -12.57 25.86 -9.85
N VAL A 268 -12.53 26.42 -8.64
CA VAL A 268 -13.68 26.52 -7.75
C VAL A 268 -14.81 27.29 -8.43
N ASP A 269 -14.53 28.44 -9.04
CA ASP A 269 -15.55 29.25 -9.73
C ASP A 269 -16.21 28.49 -10.90
N VAL A 270 -15.45 27.71 -11.66
CA VAL A 270 -15.99 26.86 -12.75
C VAL A 270 -16.85 25.74 -12.17
N ILE A 271 -16.36 25.03 -11.16
CA ILE A 271 -17.09 23.94 -10.51
C ILE A 271 -18.41 24.46 -9.93
N TYR A 272 -18.41 25.62 -9.28
CA TYR A 272 -19.62 26.28 -8.81
C TYR A 272 -20.61 26.53 -9.93
N ARG A 273 -20.15 27.12 -11.05
CA ARG A 273 -21.01 27.37 -12.20
C ARG A 273 -21.63 26.08 -12.73
N VAL A 274 -20.81 25.05 -12.93
CA VAL A 274 -21.23 23.76 -13.49
C VAL A 274 -22.25 23.06 -12.58
N ILE A 275 -22.02 23.07 -11.26
CA ILE A 275 -22.96 22.51 -10.28
C ILE A 275 -24.23 23.35 -10.15
N GLU A 276 -24.15 24.68 -10.07
CA GLU A 276 -25.32 25.57 -9.96
C GLU A 276 -26.21 25.51 -11.22
N GLU A 277 -25.64 25.24 -12.39
CA GLU A 277 -26.39 25.11 -13.66
C GLU A 277 -27.07 23.75 -13.84
N GLN A 278 -26.47 22.66 -13.36
CA GLN A 278 -26.88 21.29 -13.72
C GLN A 278 -27.11 20.36 -12.52
N GLY A 279 -27.03 20.87 -11.30
CA GLY A 279 -27.23 20.05 -10.12
C GLY A 279 -27.39 20.85 -8.85
N GLU A 280 -26.77 20.37 -7.77
CA GLU A 280 -26.95 20.91 -6.43
C GLU A 280 -25.65 20.76 -5.63
N LEU A 281 -25.21 21.85 -4.98
CA LEU A 281 -24.12 21.78 -4.02
C LEU A 281 -24.69 21.56 -2.61
N LEU A 282 -24.30 20.45 -2.00
CA LEU A 282 -24.77 20.03 -0.67
C LEU A 282 -23.85 20.51 0.45
N LEU A 283 -22.55 20.57 0.18
CA LEU A 283 -21.54 20.92 1.18
C LEU A 283 -20.38 21.69 0.58
N HIS A 284 -19.88 22.66 1.35
CA HIS A 284 -18.65 23.38 1.03
C HIS A 284 -17.75 23.57 2.26
N GLY A 285 -16.77 22.68 2.37
CA GLY A 285 -15.75 22.70 3.40
C GLY A 285 -16.15 21.93 4.65
N VAL A 286 -15.19 21.18 5.19
CA VAL A 286 -15.36 20.31 6.36
C VAL A 286 -14.39 20.72 7.46
N ALA A 287 -14.79 20.58 8.72
CA ALA A 287 -14.00 20.85 9.91
C ALA A 287 -12.97 19.75 10.20
N VAL A 288 -12.16 19.39 9.20
CA VAL A 288 -11.05 18.42 9.28
C VAL A 288 -9.70 19.05 8.92
N LYS A 289 -8.61 18.44 9.42
CA LYS A 289 -7.22 18.73 9.05
C LYS A 289 -6.43 17.43 8.88
N PRO A 290 -5.72 17.24 7.75
CA PRO A 290 -5.82 18.00 6.52
C PRO A 290 -7.19 17.81 5.83
N GLY A 291 -7.49 18.60 4.79
CA GLY A 291 -8.71 18.38 3.99
C GLY A 291 -9.87 19.35 4.19
N LYS A 292 -9.64 20.51 4.82
CA LYS A 292 -10.66 21.58 4.97
C LYS A 292 -11.45 21.86 3.68
N PRO A 293 -10.82 22.11 2.52
CA PRO A 293 -11.56 22.38 1.30
C PRO A 293 -12.08 21.06 0.70
N MET A 294 -13.39 20.89 0.72
CA MET A 294 -14.08 19.74 0.15
C MET A 294 -15.42 20.22 -0.39
N LEU A 295 -15.78 19.77 -1.58
CA LEU A 295 -17.08 20.04 -2.18
C LEU A 295 -17.85 18.73 -2.27
N VAL A 296 -19.14 18.76 -1.93
CA VAL A 296 -20.03 17.61 -2.13
C VAL A 296 -21.27 18.12 -2.82
N GLY A 297 -21.68 17.45 -3.90
CA GLY A 297 -22.85 17.83 -4.65
C GLY A 297 -23.28 16.78 -5.65
N ARG A 298 -24.23 17.15 -6.49
CA ARG A 298 -24.71 16.39 -7.62
C ARG A 298 -24.41 17.18 -8.90
N LEU A 299 -23.99 16.48 -9.94
CA LEU A 299 -23.82 17.03 -11.26
C LEU A 299 -24.66 16.19 -12.23
N ALA A 300 -25.78 16.75 -12.70
CA ALA A 300 -26.84 15.99 -13.35
C ALA A 300 -27.28 14.79 -12.48
N ASP A 301 -27.23 13.57 -13.03
CA ASP A 301 -27.57 12.34 -12.31
C ASP A 301 -26.36 11.73 -11.56
N SER A 302 -25.14 12.24 -11.79
CA SER A 302 -23.92 11.77 -11.13
C SER A 302 -23.70 12.44 -9.78
N ALA A 303 -23.15 11.68 -8.84
CA ALA A 303 -22.56 12.23 -7.63
C ALA A 303 -21.29 13.04 -7.98
N TYR A 304 -20.97 14.05 -7.16
CA TYR A 304 -19.77 14.85 -7.32
C TYR A 304 -19.08 15.11 -5.98
N VAL A 305 -17.77 14.87 -5.91
CA VAL A 305 -16.94 15.25 -4.77
C VAL A 305 -15.65 15.93 -5.23
N GLY A 306 -15.47 17.18 -4.80
CA GLY A 306 -14.23 17.93 -5.02
C GLY A 306 -13.25 17.70 -3.89
N LEU A 307 -12.10 17.11 -4.20
CA LEU A 307 -11.02 16.81 -3.26
C LEU A 307 -10.00 17.97 -3.19
N PRO A 308 -9.31 18.12 -2.04
CA PRO A 308 -8.17 19.03 -1.91
C PRO A 308 -7.08 18.78 -2.98
N GLY A 309 -6.33 19.82 -3.36
CA GLY A 309 -5.19 19.66 -4.28
C GLY A 309 -3.96 18.99 -3.65
N TYR A 310 -3.77 19.10 -2.33
CA TYR A 310 -2.60 18.51 -1.67
C TYR A 310 -2.75 17.00 -1.46
N PRO A 311 -1.74 16.17 -1.81
CA PRO A 311 -1.88 14.71 -1.82
C PRO A 311 -2.32 14.07 -0.50
N VAL A 312 -1.71 14.47 0.62
CA VAL A 312 -2.11 13.94 1.93
C VAL A 312 -3.55 14.32 2.23
N SER A 313 -3.97 15.53 1.87
CA SER A 313 -5.33 16.00 2.12
C SER A 313 -6.35 15.24 1.27
N ALA A 314 -6.08 15.06 -0.02
CA ALA A 314 -6.94 14.34 -0.96
C ALA A 314 -7.16 12.89 -0.51
N MET A 315 -6.08 12.18 -0.19
CA MET A 315 -6.13 10.80 0.26
C MET A 315 -6.90 10.63 1.57
N MET A 316 -6.67 11.52 2.55
CA MET A 316 -7.37 11.47 3.85
C MET A 316 -8.86 11.73 3.69
N VAL A 317 -9.25 12.72 2.89
CA VAL A 317 -10.66 13.02 2.62
C VAL A 317 -11.31 11.87 1.87
N PHE A 318 -10.66 11.36 0.82
CA PHE A 318 -11.16 10.22 0.06
C PHE A 318 -11.38 9.00 0.95
N ARG A 319 -10.38 8.57 1.72
CA ARG A 319 -10.46 7.40 2.59
C ARG A 319 -11.54 7.54 3.66
N THR A 320 -11.67 8.74 4.25
CA THR A 320 -12.57 8.97 5.39
C THR A 320 -14.03 9.14 4.98
N PHE A 321 -14.28 9.70 3.80
CA PHE A 321 -15.63 10.12 3.40
C PHE A 321 -16.12 9.47 2.11
N VAL A 322 -15.27 9.30 1.09
CA VAL A 322 -15.69 8.83 -0.24
C VAL A 322 -15.61 7.30 -0.36
N ALA A 323 -14.51 6.70 0.08
CA ALA A 323 -14.29 5.26 0.00
C ALA A 323 -15.41 4.44 0.68
N PRO A 324 -15.95 4.83 1.86
CA PRO A 324 -17.08 4.11 2.47
C PRO A 324 -18.31 4.03 1.56
N ALA A 325 -18.66 5.13 0.88
CA ALA A 325 -19.82 5.17 -0.02
C ALA A 325 -19.62 4.30 -1.27
N ILE A 326 -18.39 4.26 -1.82
CA ILE A 326 -18.05 3.36 -2.93
C ILE A 326 -18.19 1.89 -2.50
N ARG A 327 -17.70 1.55 -1.30
CA ARG A 327 -17.78 0.20 -0.75
C ARG A 327 -19.22 -0.25 -0.53
N GLU A 328 -20.05 0.62 0.04
CA GLU A 328 -21.47 0.36 0.24
C GLU A 328 -22.17 0.09 -1.10
N ALA A 329 -21.92 0.93 -2.12
CA ALA A 329 -22.48 0.75 -3.45
C ALA A 329 -22.04 -0.59 -4.09
N ALA A 330 -20.78 -0.98 -3.91
CA ALA A 330 -20.24 -2.27 -4.34
C ALA A 330 -20.71 -3.47 -3.47
N GLY A 331 -21.46 -3.22 -2.40
CA GLY A 331 -21.93 -4.23 -1.44
C GLY A 331 -20.81 -4.82 -0.57
N LEU A 332 -19.65 -4.17 -0.53
CA LEU A 332 -18.52 -4.60 0.27
C LEU A 332 -18.70 -4.15 1.73
N PRO A 333 -18.31 -4.98 2.72
CA PRO A 333 -18.33 -4.55 4.10
C PRO A 333 -17.30 -3.43 4.33
N GLU A 334 -17.46 -2.66 5.41
CA GLU A 334 -16.39 -1.86 6.00
C GLU A 334 -15.07 -2.67 6.02
N PRO A 335 -13.93 -2.07 5.65
CA PRO A 335 -12.65 -2.74 5.81
C PRO A 335 -12.54 -3.23 7.25
N LYS A 336 -11.99 -4.42 7.46
CA LYS A 336 -11.52 -4.77 8.80
C LYS A 336 -10.33 -3.86 9.10
N ALA A 337 -10.61 -2.69 9.67
CA ALA A 337 -9.57 -1.80 10.13
C ALA A 337 -8.82 -2.54 11.23
N ALA A 338 -7.53 -2.78 11.02
CA ALA A 338 -6.65 -3.10 12.11
C ALA A 338 -6.42 -1.77 12.85
N THR A 339 -7.07 -1.63 13.99
CA THR A 339 -6.71 -0.59 14.95
C THR A 339 -5.59 -1.15 15.80
N VAL A 340 -4.48 -0.43 15.86
CA VAL A 340 -3.36 -0.74 16.76
C VAL A 340 -3.34 0.33 17.82
N THR A 341 -3.38 -0.08 19.09
CA THR A 341 -3.14 0.82 20.21
C THR A 341 -1.64 0.91 20.44
N GLY A 342 -1.11 2.12 20.58
CA GLY A 342 0.30 2.37 20.89
C GLY A 342 0.47 3.65 21.68
N GLU A 343 1.68 3.90 22.15
CA GLU A 343 2.00 5.08 22.95
C GLU A 343 2.63 6.19 22.10
N MET A 344 2.22 7.43 22.32
CA MET A 344 2.81 8.58 21.65
C MET A 344 4.29 8.72 22.00
N ALA A 345 5.15 8.64 20.99
CA ALA A 345 6.61 8.69 21.15
C ALA A 345 7.13 10.09 21.53
N ARG A 346 6.30 11.13 21.42
CA ARG A 346 6.60 12.51 21.84
C ARG A 346 5.33 13.33 21.95
N GLU A 347 5.40 14.41 22.72
CA GLU A 347 4.32 15.40 22.83
C GLU A 347 3.99 16.02 21.46
N GLU A 348 2.70 16.11 21.15
CA GLU A 348 2.17 16.76 19.96
C GLU A 348 1.11 17.80 20.33
N ARG A 349 1.32 19.06 19.95
CA ARG A 349 0.38 20.15 20.23
C ARG A 349 -0.48 20.45 19.01
N TYR A 350 -1.79 20.60 19.23
CA TYR A 350 -2.73 20.94 18.18
C TYR A 350 -3.93 21.72 18.73
N SER A 351 -4.03 23.01 18.44
CA SER A 351 -5.11 23.86 18.94
C SER A 351 -5.76 24.65 17.80
N GLU A 352 -6.50 23.96 16.93
CA GLU A 352 -7.20 24.60 15.80
C GLU A 352 -8.71 24.30 15.75
N GLY A 353 -9.26 23.61 16.77
CA GLY A 353 -10.70 23.40 16.91
C GLY A 353 -11.34 22.58 15.78
N ARG A 354 -10.58 21.68 15.14
CA ARG A 354 -11.02 20.83 14.02
C ARG A 354 -10.56 19.39 14.27
N MET A 355 -11.20 18.41 13.67
CA MET A 355 -10.73 17.04 13.77
C MET A 355 -9.41 16.90 13.00
N ARG A 356 -8.33 16.50 13.66
CA ARG A 356 -7.04 16.27 13.00
C ARG A 356 -6.86 14.79 12.70
N LEU A 357 -6.81 14.45 11.42
CA LEU A 357 -6.38 13.17 10.90
C LEU A 357 -4.85 13.21 10.84
N MET A 358 -4.19 12.85 11.95
CA MET A 358 -2.73 12.92 12.07
C MET A 358 -2.08 11.68 11.45
N PRO A 359 -1.32 11.80 10.35
CA PRO A 359 -0.57 10.68 9.81
C PRO A 359 0.53 10.29 10.79
N VAL A 360 0.63 9.00 11.09
CA VAL A 360 1.60 8.46 12.04
C VAL A 360 2.32 7.26 11.46
N GLY A 361 3.57 7.08 11.89
CA GLY A 361 4.32 5.85 11.73
C GLY A 361 4.37 5.11 13.06
N LEU A 362 4.52 3.79 12.95
CA LEU A 362 4.70 2.87 14.06
C LEU A 362 6.16 2.43 14.14
N VAL A 363 6.61 2.11 15.34
CA VAL A 363 7.87 1.39 15.58
C VAL A 363 7.73 0.61 16.90
N GLU A 364 8.21 -0.62 16.93
CA GLU A 364 8.31 -1.37 18.19
C GLU A 364 9.60 -0.98 18.92
N ASP A 365 9.54 -0.80 20.23
CA ASP A 365 10.71 -0.51 21.05
C ASP A 365 11.52 -1.79 21.41
N GLY A 366 12.41 -1.69 22.41
CA GLY A 366 13.23 -2.81 22.86
C GLY A 366 12.46 -3.87 23.67
N GLU A 367 11.32 -3.51 24.25
CA GLU A 367 10.46 -4.38 25.06
C GLU A 367 9.33 -5.01 24.22
N GLY A 368 9.11 -4.49 23.01
CA GLY A 368 8.10 -4.94 22.06
C GLY A 368 6.82 -4.09 22.10
N ASP A 369 6.84 -2.97 22.82
CA ASP A 369 5.72 -2.05 22.88
C ASP A 369 5.67 -1.17 21.62
N THR A 370 4.46 -0.86 21.16
CA THR A 370 4.27 -0.07 19.94
C THR A 370 4.31 1.42 20.25
N LEU A 371 5.27 2.11 19.67
CA LEU A 371 5.37 3.56 19.70
C LEU A 371 4.82 4.19 18.43
N VAL A 372 4.15 5.32 18.62
CA VAL A 372 3.46 6.08 17.57
C VAL A 372 4.16 7.43 17.41
N TYR A 373 4.66 7.72 16.21
CA TYR A 373 5.30 9.00 15.93
C TYR A 373 4.63 9.72 14.75
N PRO A 374 4.44 11.04 14.82
CA PRO A 374 3.82 11.81 13.74
C PRO A 374 4.73 11.90 12.52
N VAL A 375 4.15 11.67 11.35
CA VAL A 375 4.78 11.82 10.04
C VAL A 375 4.25 13.12 9.44
N ASP A 376 4.84 14.24 9.84
CA ASP A 376 4.42 15.57 9.36
C ASP A 376 5.57 16.28 8.63
N LYS A 377 5.52 16.23 7.29
CA LYS A 377 6.32 17.07 6.38
C LYS A 377 5.46 18.13 5.68
N GLY A 378 4.25 18.39 6.19
CA GLY A 378 3.24 19.20 5.53
C GLY A 378 2.35 18.40 4.57
N SER A 379 1.14 18.90 4.32
CA SER A 379 0.10 18.21 3.54
C SER A 379 0.43 18.03 2.06
N GLY A 380 1.35 18.83 1.52
CA GLY A 380 1.80 18.74 0.13
C GLY A 380 2.89 17.67 -0.11
N ALA A 381 3.45 17.08 0.95
CA ALA A 381 4.54 16.13 0.81
C ALA A 381 4.03 14.70 0.58
N THR A 382 4.22 14.17 -0.62
CA THR A 382 3.89 12.77 -0.96
C THR A 382 4.64 11.77 -0.08
N THR A 383 5.85 12.11 0.37
CA THR A 383 6.63 11.26 1.30
C THR A 383 5.93 11.06 2.64
N SER A 384 5.07 11.99 3.08
CA SER A 384 4.28 11.80 4.30
C SER A 384 3.29 10.64 4.18
N LEU A 385 2.78 10.36 2.97
CA LEU A 385 1.91 9.20 2.73
C LEU A 385 2.71 7.90 2.75
N ALA A 386 3.87 7.87 2.11
CA ALA A 386 4.71 6.67 2.03
C ALA A 386 5.34 6.28 3.38
N GLU A 387 5.60 7.26 4.25
CA GLU A 387 6.25 7.04 5.56
C GLU A 387 5.26 6.78 6.71
N ALA A 388 3.95 6.90 6.45
CA ALA A 388 2.90 6.70 7.45
C ALA A 388 2.27 5.31 7.36
N ASP A 389 2.00 4.73 8.52
CA ASP A 389 1.38 3.41 8.70
C ASP A 389 -0.13 3.52 8.89
N GLY A 390 -0.58 4.66 9.40
CA GLY A 390 -1.98 4.91 9.68
C GLY A 390 -2.24 6.33 10.14
N VAL A 391 -3.40 6.51 10.76
CA VAL A 391 -3.91 7.81 11.20
C VAL A 391 -4.37 7.72 12.65
N VAL A 392 -3.98 8.71 13.45
CA VAL A 392 -4.61 8.99 14.74
C VAL A 392 -5.67 10.08 14.52
N GLU A 393 -6.92 9.79 14.87
CA GLU A 393 -7.98 10.80 14.90
C GLU A 393 -7.89 11.60 16.19
N VAL A 394 -7.52 12.87 16.09
CA VAL A 394 -7.43 13.78 17.24
C VAL A 394 -8.68 14.66 17.27
N PRO A 395 -9.51 14.56 18.32
CA PRO A 395 -10.73 15.34 18.44
C PRO A 395 -10.48 16.87 18.45
N PRO A 396 -11.43 17.69 17.96
CA PRO A 396 -11.33 19.16 17.94
C PRO A 396 -10.97 19.82 19.27
N GLU A 397 -11.40 19.21 20.38
CA GLU A 397 -11.20 19.67 21.76
C GLU A 397 -9.85 19.28 22.37
N THR A 398 -9.05 18.48 21.67
CA THR A 398 -7.75 18.01 22.17
C THR A 398 -6.65 18.99 21.79
N ASP A 399 -6.15 19.73 22.78
CA ASP A 399 -5.11 20.76 22.59
C ASP A 399 -3.69 20.17 22.44
N TYR A 400 -3.45 19.00 23.04
CA TYR A 400 -2.18 18.28 22.96
C TYR A 400 -2.37 16.80 23.27
N LEU A 401 -1.46 15.98 22.73
CA LEU A 401 -1.24 14.58 23.13
C LEU A 401 0.10 14.51 23.86
N GLU A 402 0.13 13.89 25.04
CA GLU A 402 1.33 13.75 25.88
C GLU A 402 2.23 12.62 25.36
N GLU A 403 3.53 12.71 25.65
CA GLU A 403 4.44 11.56 25.49
C GLU A 403 3.99 10.41 26.42
N GLY A 404 3.94 9.19 25.90
CA GLY A 404 3.41 8.02 26.60
C GLY A 404 1.88 7.92 26.62
N GLU A 405 1.17 8.90 26.03
CA GLU A 405 -0.29 8.81 25.94
C GLU A 405 -0.70 7.69 24.97
N SER A 406 -1.59 6.81 25.43
CA SER A 406 -2.16 5.73 24.63
C SER A 406 -3.09 6.30 23.56
N VAL A 407 -2.82 5.97 22.30
CA VAL A 407 -3.63 6.38 21.15
C VAL A 407 -3.99 5.19 20.28
N ASP A 408 -5.15 5.28 19.64
CA ASP A 408 -5.60 4.30 18.64
C ASP A 408 -5.21 4.74 17.24
N VAL A 409 -4.42 3.91 16.56
CA VAL A 409 -3.98 4.12 15.19
C VAL A 409 -4.84 3.31 14.25
N GLN A 410 -5.57 4.01 13.37
CA GLN A 410 -6.26 3.38 12.26
C GLN A 410 -5.28 3.12 11.12
N LEU A 411 -4.85 1.87 10.96
CA LEU A 411 -3.90 1.50 9.91
C LEU A 411 -4.48 1.70 8.51
N PHE A 412 -3.64 2.10 7.55
CA PHE A 412 -4.05 2.19 6.16
C PHE A 412 -4.41 0.82 5.56
N SER A 413 -3.76 -0.23 6.04
CA SER A 413 -4.05 -1.63 5.68
C SER A 413 -3.86 -2.54 6.90
N PRO A 414 -4.63 -3.63 7.04
CA PRO A 414 -4.37 -4.65 8.06
C PRO A 414 -3.02 -5.37 7.87
N ASP A 415 -2.41 -5.26 6.70
CA ASP A 415 -1.11 -5.86 6.40
C ASP A 415 0.08 -4.95 6.72
N VAL A 416 -0.17 -3.76 7.29
CA VAL A 416 0.90 -2.85 7.74
C VAL A 416 1.77 -3.55 8.77
N ARG A 417 3.09 -3.51 8.53
CA ARG A 417 4.10 -4.06 9.42
C ARG A 417 5.02 -2.93 9.87
N PRO A 418 5.09 -2.62 11.17
CA PRO A 418 6.09 -1.70 11.69
C PRO A 418 7.50 -2.08 11.19
N PRO A 419 8.38 -1.09 10.95
CA PRO A 419 9.72 -1.35 10.48
C PRO A 419 10.51 -2.15 11.52
N THR A 420 11.31 -3.11 11.04
CA THR A 420 12.20 -3.88 11.92
C THR A 420 13.34 -3.03 12.46
N LEU A 421 13.63 -1.91 11.79
CA LEU A 421 14.60 -0.89 12.16
C LEU A 421 14.07 0.48 11.73
N LEU A 422 13.94 1.43 12.66
CA LEU A 422 13.72 2.84 12.38
C LEU A 422 15.02 3.62 12.54
N GLY A 423 15.61 4.05 11.42
CA GLY A 423 16.75 4.95 11.40
C GLY A 423 16.35 6.39 11.04
N VAL A 424 17.09 7.37 11.57
CA VAL A 424 16.91 8.78 11.21
C VAL A 424 18.26 9.49 11.07
N GLY A 425 18.41 10.43 10.15
CA GLY A 425 19.63 11.24 10.09
C GLY A 425 20.11 11.65 8.72
N GLU A 426 21.43 11.65 8.54
CA GLU A 426 22.07 12.02 7.28
C GLU A 426 21.65 11.10 6.16
N ASP A 427 21.36 11.69 5.01
CA ASP A 427 21.30 10.95 3.76
C ASP A 427 22.73 10.60 3.33
N ASP A 428 22.98 9.33 3.05
CA ASP A 428 24.29 8.83 2.66
C ASP A 428 24.16 7.64 1.69
N PRO A 429 24.84 7.66 0.54
CA PRO A 429 24.74 6.57 -0.44
C PRO A 429 25.23 5.20 0.09
N THR A 430 26.28 5.18 0.93
CA THR A 430 26.79 3.94 1.54
C THR A 430 25.75 3.38 2.50
N LEU A 431 25.15 4.23 3.34
CA LEU A 431 24.05 3.83 4.20
C LEU A 431 22.88 3.23 3.41
N ASN A 432 22.47 3.85 2.30
CA ASN A 432 21.36 3.35 1.49
C ASN A 432 21.61 1.90 1.02
N ARG A 433 22.83 1.59 0.55
CA ARG A 433 23.22 0.22 0.16
C ARG A 433 23.26 -0.76 1.33
N LEU A 434 23.62 -0.30 2.52
CA LEU A 434 23.58 -1.13 3.74
C LEU A 434 22.13 -1.42 4.16
N LEU A 435 21.23 -0.44 4.04
CA LEU A 435 19.81 -0.61 4.33
C LEU A 435 19.14 -1.61 3.38
N ASP A 436 19.55 -1.66 2.10
CA ASP A 436 19.04 -2.64 1.12
C ASP A 436 19.29 -4.11 1.52
N ARG A 437 20.22 -4.35 2.47
CA ARG A 437 20.52 -5.69 3.01
C ARG A 437 19.61 -6.09 4.18
N LEU A 438 18.67 -5.23 4.58
CA LEU A 438 17.76 -5.46 5.71
C LEU A 438 16.33 -5.78 5.24
N ALA A 439 15.59 -6.57 6.02
CA ALA A 439 14.31 -7.13 5.58
C ALA A 439 13.10 -6.16 5.57
N ASN A 440 13.14 -5.08 6.37
CA ASN A 440 12.10 -4.04 6.43
C ASN A 440 12.58 -2.76 7.17
N PRO A 441 13.68 -2.12 6.74
CA PRO A 441 14.12 -0.89 7.37
C PRO A 441 13.22 0.28 6.96
N ARG A 442 13.04 1.24 7.88
CA ARG A 442 12.55 2.57 7.55
C ARG A 442 13.61 3.59 7.92
N TYR A 443 13.92 4.49 6.99
CA TYR A 443 14.91 5.52 7.21
C TYR A 443 14.35 6.91 6.89
N LEU A 444 14.41 7.82 7.86
CA LEU A 444 13.97 9.21 7.67
C LEU A 444 15.17 10.15 7.56
N SER A 445 15.41 10.65 6.35
CA SER A 445 16.46 11.64 6.11
C SER A 445 16.04 13.01 6.64
N VAL A 446 16.58 13.36 7.81
CA VAL A 446 16.30 14.63 8.52
C VAL A 446 17.57 15.42 8.86
N GLY A 447 18.74 14.89 8.55
CA GLY A 447 20.04 15.46 8.90
C GLY A 447 20.49 15.11 10.32
N SER A 448 21.77 15.37 10.61
CA SER A 448 22.44 14.96 11.86
C SER A 448 21.81 15.57 13.11
N ARG A 449 21.51 16.88 13.10
CA ARG A 449 21.04 17.58 14.31
C ARG A 449 19.63 17.15 14.73
N PRO A 450 18.64 17.06 13.81
CA PRO A 450 17.32 16.54 14.16
C PRO A 450 17.36 15.07 14.56
N ALA A 451 18.25 14.26 13.97
CA ALA A 451 18.39 12.85 14.34
C ALA A 451 18.85 12.64 15.77
N LEU A 452 19.90 13.33 16.22
CA LEU A 452 20.34 13.26 17.63
C LEU A 452 19.26 13.73 18.60
N ARG A 453 18.52 14.77 18.22
CA ARG A 453 17.39 15.25 19.02
C ARG A 453 16.32 14.15 19.16
N ARG A 454 15.93 13.51 18.06
CA ARG A 454 14.92 12.42 18.05
C ARG A 454 15.41 11.17 18.77
N LEU A 455 16.69 10.84 18.66
CA LEU A 455 17.31 9.72 19.38
C LEU A 455 17.20 9.92 20.89
N ARG A 456 17.50 11.14 21.37
CA ARG A 456 17.34 11.51 22.78
C ARG A 456 15.89 11.48 23.26
N GLU A 457 14.93 11.73 22.36
CA GLU A 457 13.49 11.58 22.60
C GLU A 457 13.05 10.10 22.55
N GLY A 458 13.97 9.15 22.36
CA GLY A 458 13.65 7.72 22.34
C GLY A 458 12.88 7.25 21.11
N VAL A 459 12.74 8.06 20.06
CA VAL A 459 11.89 7.72 18.91
C VAL A 459 12.54 6.66 18.00
N PRO A 460 13.71 6.91 17.37
CA PRO A 460 14.34 5.96 16.46
C PRO A 460 15.13 4.88 17.20
N ASP A 461 15.39 3.78 16.50
CA ASP A 461 16.33 2.76 16.95
C ASP A 461 17.78 3.22 16.76
N VAL A 462 18.05 3.92 15.65
CA VAL A 462 19.38 4.42 15.31
C VAL A 462 19.34 5.84 14.73
N ALA A 463 20.41 6.60 14.98
CA ALA A 463 20.68 7.87 14.33
C ALA A 463 21.96 7.79 13.50
N VAL A 464 21.93 8.39 12.30
CA VAL A 464 23.12 8.54 11.46
C VAL A 464 23.53 10.00 11.44
N VAL A 465 24.78 10.25 11.83
CA VAL A 465 25.33 11.59 11.97
C VAL A 465 26.63 11.71 11.21
N ALA A 466 26.89 12.88 10.64
CA ALA A 466 28.14 13.14 9.92
C ALA A 466 28.76 14.48 10.34
N GLY A 467 30.08 14.51 10.39
CA GLY A 467 30.86 15.72 10.68
C GLY A 467 31.00 16.07 12.15
N PRO A 468 31.48 17.29 12.44
CA PRO A 468 31.63 17.75 13.81
C PRO A 468 30.23 17.98 14.40
N VAL A 469 29.89 17.24 15.45
CA VAL A 469 28.62 17.43 16.16
C VAL A 469 28.92 17.70 17.63
N ASP A 470 28.67 18.93 18.07
CA ASP A 470 28.98 19.41 19.42
C ASP A 470 28.08 18.82 20.52
N ARG A 471 27.07 18.02 20.14
CA ARG A 471 26.07 17.49 21.07
C ARG A 471 26.32 16.01 21.34
N GLU A 472 26.74 15.71 22.56
CA GLU A 472 26.72 14.36 23.09
C GLU A 472 25.28 13.96 23.47
N VAL A 473 24.85 12.80 22.99
CA VAL A 473 23.62 12.12 23.36
C VAL A 473 24.02 10.74 23.87
N ASP A 474 23.33 10.23 24.88
CA ASP A 474 23.55 8.87 25.35
C ASP A 474 23.18 7.87 24.24
N ALA A 475 24.18 7.19 23.69
CA ALA A 475 24.04 6.35 22.51
C ALA A 475 25.20 5.36 22.40
N VAL A 476 24.96 4.23 21.74
CA VAL A 476 25.97 3.19 21.48
C VAL A 476 26.40 3.27 20.01
N GLU A 477 27.68 3.48 19.74
CA GLU A 477 28.18 3.47 18.36
C GLU A 477 28.21 2.05 17.80
N LEU A 478 27.46 1.81 16.72
CA LEU A 478 27.41 0.52 16.03
C LEU A 478 28.49 0.40 14.94
N GLY A 479 28.85 1.53 14.32
CA GLY A 479 29.79 1.55 13.22
C GLY A 479 30.04 2.96 12.70
N ARG A 480 31.10 3.09 11.89
CA ARG A 480 31.51 4.34 11.25
C ARG A 480 32.25 4.07 9.94
N TRP A 481 32.19 5.02 9.02
CA TRP A 481 33.02 5.08 7.82
C TRP A 481 33.43 6.53 7.55
N GLU A 482 34.36 6.74 6.62
CA GLU A 482 34.79 8.06 6.16
C GLU A 482 34.24 8.33 4.76
N ARG A 483 33.85 9.58 4.49
CA ARG A 483 33.49 10.03 3.15
C ARG A 483 34.23 11.31 2.79
N GLU A 484 34.52 11.48 1.50
CA GLU A 484 35.16 12.70 1.00
C GLU A 484 34.11 13.71 0.51
N TRP A 485 34.28 14.96 0.92
CA TRP A 485 33.39 16.05 0.58
C TRP A 485 34.15 17.24 0.00
N GLY A 486 33.44 18.01 -0.81
CA GLY A 486 34.04 19.11 -1.55
C GLY A 486 33.07 19.89 -2.41
N LEU A 487 33.61 20.57 -3.41
CA LEU A 487 32.85 21.36 -4.37
C LEU A 487 32.64 20.56 -5.65
N ILE A 488 31.40 20.42 -6.06
CA ILE A 488 31.01 19.81 -7.34
C ILE A 488 30.90 20.92 -8.37
N ALA A 489 31.58 20.74 -9.51
CA ALA A 489 31.56 21.64 -10.65
C ALA A 489 31.10 20.91 -11.91
N ARG A 490 30.69 21.66 -12.93
CA ARG A 490 30.32 21.09 -14.23
C ARG A 490 31.52 20.39 -14.86
N ALA A 491 31.28 19.30 -15.61
CA ALA A 491 32.30 18.60 -16.38
C ALA A 491 33.20 19.55 -17.20
N GLY A 492 34.51 19.32 -17.13
CA GLY A 492 35.56 20.19 -17.65
C GLY A 492 35.90 21.40 -16.76
N ASN A 493 35.29 21.52 -15.57
CA ASN A 493 35.44 22.61 -14.59
C ASN A 493 35.62 23.98 -15.26
N PRO A 494 34.62 24.49 -16.01
CA PRO A 494 34.77 25.66 -16.88
C PRO A 494 35.05 26.97 -16.14
N LYS A 495 34.85 26.98 -14.83
CA LYS A 495 35.14 28.12 -13.94
C LYS A 495 36.51 27.99 -13.27
N GLU A 496 37.25 26.91 -13.52
CA GLU A 496 38.58 26.67 -12.94
C GLU A 496 38.53 26.83 -11.42
N ILE A 497 37.58 26.15 -10.77
CA ILE A 497 37.45 26.14 -9.31
C ILE A 497 38.50 25.19 -8.74
N GLU A 498 39.35 25.67 -7.84
CA GLU A 498 40.46 24.94 -7.23
C GLU A 498 40.28 24.72 -5.73
N GLY A 499 39.45 25.54 -5.05
CA GLY A 499 39.24 25.43 -3.61
C GLY A 499 38.11 26.29 -3.06
N LEU A 500 38.00 26.34 -1.72
CA LEU A 500 37.00 27.16 -1.03
C LEU A 500 37.28 28.65 -1.18
N GLU A 501 38.54 29.02 -1.32
CA GLU A 501 39.02 30.39 -1.52
C GLU A 501 38.39 31.03 -2.74
N ASP A 502 38.17 30.27 -3.82
CA ASP A 502 37.52 30.76 -5.04
C ASP A 502 36.10 31.23 -4.78
N LEU A 503 35.36 30.57 -3.88
CA LEU A 503 33.99 30.98 -3.54
C LEU A 503 33.94 32.32 -2.78
N ILE A 504 35.06 32.75 -2.19
CA ILE A 504 35.17 33.98 -1.40
C ILE A 504 35.77 35.10 -2.24
N ASP A 505 36.81 34.78 -3.01
CA ASP A 505 37.62 35.76 -3.71
C ASP A 505 37.09 36.09 -5.13
N ARG A 506 36.13 35.30 -5.62
CA ARG A 506 35.57 35.42 -6.98
C ARG A 506 34.04 35.43 -6.95
N ASP A 507 33.47 35.96 -8.04
CA ASP A 507 32.02 36.01 -8.25
C ASP A 507 31.53 34.66 -8.81
N LEU A 508 31.22 33.73 -7.92
CA LEU A 508 30.73 32.38 -8.23
C LEU A 508 29.43 32.11 -7.49
N ARG A 509 28.41 31.63 -8.22
CA ARG A 509 27.15 31.22 -7.60
C ARG A 509 27.32 29.86 -6.96
N PHE A 510 27.10 29.78 -5.67
CA PHE A 510 27.23 28.53 -4.92
C PHE A 510 25.88 28.06 -4.37
N VAL A 511 25.72 26.75 -4.26
CA VAL A 511 24.56 26.13 -3.64
C VAL A 511 24.96 25.15 -2.56
N ASN A 512 24.30 25.25 -1.41
CA ASN A 512 24.70 24.58 -0.18
C ASN A 512 23.73 23.45 0.20
N ARG A 513 24.03 22.82 1.33
CA ARG A 513 23.17 21.89 2.08
C ARG A 513 22.43 22.65 3.18
N THR A 514 21.29 22.11 3.61
CA THR A 514 20.54 22.67 4.75
C THR A 514 21.37 22.70 6.04
N THR A 515 20.98 23.56 6.98
CA THR A 515 21.63 23.72 8.30
C THR A 515 21.60 22.47 9.18
N ASP A 516 20.75 21.50 8.85
CA ASP A 516 20.67 20.21 9.53
C ASP A 516 21.72 19.20 9.03
N SER A 517 22.33 19.46 7.87
CA SER A 517 23.30 18.54 7.26
C SER A 517 24.69 18.64 7.90
N GLY A 518 25.34 17.49 8.05
CA GLY A 518 26.73 17.37 8.45
C GLY A 518 27.66 18.10 7.49
N LEU A 519 27.41 18.02 6.18
CA LEU A 519 28.22 18.72 5.18
C LEU A 519 28.20 20.24 5.36
N ARG A 520 27.04 20.81 5.67
CA ARG A 520 26.91 22.24 5.99
C ARG A 520 27.72 22.63 7.24
N THR A 521 27.79 21.72 8.22
CA THR A 521 28.59 21.94 9.42
C THR A 521 30.09 21.85 9.11
N SER A 522 30.54 20.86 8.32
CA SER A 522 31.93 20.75 7.86
C SER A 522 32.38 21.95 7.02
N LEU A 523 31.56 22.42 6.09
CA LEU A 523 31.84 23.66 5.34
C LEU A 523 31.99 24.85 6.30
N GLY A 524 31.08 24.98 7.26
CA GLY A 524 31.14 26.05 8.25
C GLY A 524 32.42 26.05 9.09
N ALA A 525 32.94 24.86 9.40
CA ALA A 525 34.23 24.68 10.09
C ALA A 525 35.41 25.05 9.17
N ALA A 526 35.43 24.56 7.93
CA ALA A 526 36.49 24.89 6.96
C ALA A 526 36.56 26.41 6.67
N VAL A 527 35.42 27.09 6.55
CA VAL A 527 35.39 28.56 6.41
C VAL A 527 35.88 29.26 7.68
N ALA A 528 35.63 28.70 8.87
CA ALA A 528 36.15 29.24 10.12
C ALA A 528 37.67 29.11 10.22
N ASP A 529 38.22 27.96 9.80
CA ASP A 529 39.66 27.73 9.75
C ASP A 529 40.33 28.70 8.78
N LEU A 530 39.76 28.89 7.58
CA LEU A 530 40.25 29.86 6.60
C LEU A 530 40.17 31.31 7.12
N ALA A 531 39.13 31.67 7.86
CA ALA A 531 39.01 32.98 8.51
C ALA A 531 40.13 33.20 9.53
N ALA A 532 40.45 32.18 10.33
CA ALA A 532 41.54 32.22 11.28
C ALA A 532 42.91 32.37 10.59
N GLU A 533 43.12 31.66 9.47
CA GLU A 533 44.33 31.78 8.65
C GLU A 533 44.48 33.17 8.02
N ARG A 534 43.39 33.74 7.52
CA ARG A 534 43.35 35.09 6.92
C ARG A 534 43.33 36.22 7.95
N GLY A 535 43.10 35.91 9.24
CA GLY A 535 43.02 36.90 10.31
C GLY A 535 41.80 37.83 10.20
N VAL A 536 40.69 37.34 9.65
CA VAL A 536 39.43 38.08 9.43
C VAL A 536 38.27 37.45 10.21
N ASP A 537 37.15 38.16 10.33
CA ASP A 537 35.95 37.57 10.94
C ASP A 537 35.34 36.51 10.00
N ARG A 538 34.93 35.36 10.56
CA ARG A 538 34.28 34.30 9.80
C ARG A 538 33.04 34.81 9.06
N ARG A 539 32.30 35.73 9.67
CA ARG A 539 31.09 36.31 9.09
C ARG A 539 31.40 37.05 7.79
N ASP A 540 32.52 37.77 7.72
CA ASP A 540 32.93 38.48 6.52
C ASP A 540 33.17 37.51 5.35
N LEU A 541 33.72 36.32 5.62
CA LEU A 541 33.91 35.28 4.60
C LEU A 541 32.58 34.61 4.20
N VAL A 542 31.69 34.36 5.16
CA VAL A 542 30.37 33.80 4.88
C VAL A 542 29.55 34.76 4.01
N ASP A 543 29.54 36.05 4.35
CA ASP A 543 28.81 37.08 3.62
C ASP A 543 29.39 37.31 2.20
N ALA A 544 30.64 36.91 1.95
CA ALA A 544 31.27 36.96 0.64
C ALA A 544 30.88 35.80 -0.30
N ILE A 545 30.43 34.66 0.23
CA ILE A 545 30.04 33.48 -0.57
C ILE A 545 28.60 33.65 -1.05
N ASP A 546 28.41 33.91 -2.35
CA ASP A 546 27.08 33.99 -2.95
C ASP A 546 26.35 32.65 -2.86
N GLY A 547 25.19 32.65 -2.21
CA GLY A 547 24.39 31.45 -1.97
C GLY A 547 24.88 30.56 -0.82
N PHE A 548 25.72 31.09 0.10
CA PHE A 548 26.07 30.34 1.32
C PHE A 548 24.81 29.84 2.03
N ASP A 549 23.82 30.69 2.28
CA ASP A 549 22.59 30.31 2.98
C ASP A 549 21.53 29.62 2.11
N LEU A 550 21.78 29.44 0.81
CA LEU A 550 20.90 28.71 -0.10
C LEU A 550 21.07 27.19 0.10
N GLY A 551 20.44 26.66 1.14
CA GLY A 551 20.53 25.25 1.52
C GLY A 551 19.48 24.36 0.83
N LEU A 552 19.94 23.30 0.15
CA LEU A 552 19.09 22.26 -0.44
C LEU A 552 19.11 20.97 0.38
N ARG A 553 18.03 20.18 0.28
CA ARG A 553 17.89 18.81 0.85
C ARG A 553 18.47 17.75 -0.10
N ALA A 554 18.63 16.49 0.35
CA ALA A 554 19.14 15.32 -0.40
C ALA A 554 20.53 15.45 -1.05
N HIS A 555 21.42 14.46 -0.91
CA HIS A 555 22.84 14.61 -1.23
C HIS A 555 23.14 15.02 -2.69
N GLU A 556 22.25 14.72 -3.64
CA GLU A 556 22.39 15.11 -5.07
C GLU A 556 21.92 16.53 -5.43
N SER A 557 21.03 17.16 -4.67
CA SER A 557 20.35 18.37 -5.15
C SER A 557 21.29 19.54 -5.49
N PRO A 558 22.39 19.81 -4.73
CA PRO A 558 23.40 20.78 -5.14
C PRO A 558 24.01 20.48 -6.52
N ALA A 559 24.36 19.22 -6.80
CA ALA A 559 24.93 18.80 -8.08
C ALA A 559 23.95 19.00 -9.24
N ARG A 560 22.64 18.75 -9.02
CA ARG A 560 21.60 18.97 -10.03
C ARG A 560 21.45 20.45 -10.41
N LYS A 561 21.63 21.38 -9.46
CA LYS A 561 21.66 22.82 -9.76
C LYS A 561 22.88 23.24 -10.60
N VAL A 562 24.02 22.57 -10.42
CA VAL A 562 25.22 22.77 -11.26
C VAL A 562 24.98 22.24 -12.69
N ILE A 563 24.33 21.08 -12.82
CA ILE A 563 23.92 20.52 -14.12
C ILE A 563 22.99 21.51 -14.85
N ALA A 564 21.95 22.01 -14.17
CA ALA A 564 21.01 22.99 -14.74
C ALA A 564 21.68 24.32 -15.12
N GLY A 565 22.81 24.67 -14.49
CA GLY A 565 23.51 25.94 -14.72
C GLY A 565 23.07 27.08 -13.80
N ASP A 566 22.23 26.77 -12.81
CA ASP A 566 21.76 27.69 -11.79
C ASP A 566 22.87 28.05 -10.80
N ALA A 567 23.84 27.16 -10.61
CA ALA A 567 25.02 27.35 -9.76
C ALA A 567 26.30 27.01 -10.52
N ASP A 568 27.39 27.69 -10.17
CA ASP A 568 28.74 27.44 -10.67
C ASP A 568 29.44 26.33 -9.85
N ALA A 569 29.12 26.22 -8.56
CA ALA A 569 29.59 25.18 -7.66
C ALA A 569 28.50 24.70 -6.69
N GLY A 570 28.53 23.44 -6.29
CA GLY A 570 27.62 22.88 -5.28
C GLY A 570 28.35 22.09 -4.20
N LEU A 571 27.89 22.16 -2.95
CA LEU A 571 28.45 21.32 -1.87
C LEU A 571 27.99 19.87 -2.03
N GLY A 572 28.92 18.92 -2.07
CA GLY A 572 28.55 17.50 -2.21
C GLY A 572 29.66 16.51 -1.90
N LEU A 573 29.39 15.25 -2.23
CA LEU A 573 30.27 14.10 -2.04
C LEU A 573 30.98 13.73 -3.35
N ARG A 574 32.18 13.16 -3.25
CA ARG A 574 32.93 12.66 -4.43
C ARG A 574 32.09 11.68 -5.25
N GLU A 575 31.48 10.72 -4.58
CA GLU A 575 30.64 9.69 -5.21
C GLU A 575 29.48 10.30 -6.02
N THR A 576 28.87 11.37 -5.52
CA THR A 576 27.81 12.08 -6.25
C THR A 576 28.32 12.71 -7.54
N ALA A 577 29.52 13.29 -7.51
CA ALA A 577 30.13 13.87 -8.71
C ALA A 577 30.48 12.78 -9.73
N GLU A 578 31.11 11.69 -9.29
CA GLU A 578 31.49 10.57 -10.15
C GLU A 578 30.29 9.93 -10.84
N ARG A 579 29.22 9.64 -10.09
CA ARG A 579 28.00 9.05 -10.65
C ARG A 579 27.27 9.96 -11.64
N LEU A 580 27.40 11.28 -11.50
CA LEU A 580 26.75 12.26 -12.38
C LEU A 580 27.70 12.79 -13.48
N ASP A 581 28.89 12.20 -13.63
CA ASP A 581 29.93 12.63 -14.57
C ASP A 581 30.29 14.12 -14.43
N LEU A 582 30.44 14.59 -13.18
CA LEU A 582 30.80 15.96 -12.81
C LEU A 582 32.22 16.03 -12.25
N ASP A 583 32.82 17.23 -12.30
CA ASP A 583 34.12 17.46 -11.66
C ASP A 583 33.97 17.65 -10.16
N PHE A 584 34.97 17.19 -9.42
CA PHE A 584 35.01 17.25 -7.96
C PHE A 584 36.31 17.89 -7.47
N VAL A 585 36.16 18.95 -6.69
CA VAL A 585 37.24 19.65 -6.02
C VAL A 585 37.25 19.25 -4.54
N PRO A 586 38.22 18.44 -4.10
CA PRO A 586 38.23 17.91 -2.75
C PRO A 586 38.53 19.01 -1.72
N VAL A 587 37.76 19.05 -0.64
CA VAL A 587 37.97 20.00 0.46
C VAL A 587 38.38 19.28 1.74
N GLY A 588 37.78 18.13 2.03
CA GLY A 588 38.16 17.34 3.19
C GLY A 588 37.43 16.01 3.28
N THR A 589 37.68 15.31 4.38
CA THR A 589 36.96 14.10 4.75
C THR A 589 36.00 14.37 5.90
N GLN A 590 35.01 13.50 6.04
CA GLN A 590 33.99 13.59 7.07
C GLN A 590 33.68 12.17 7.60
N PRO A 591 33.77 11.94 8.93
CA PRO A 591 33.28 10.70 9.51
C PRO A 591 31.75 10.68 9.45
N VAL A 592 31.19 9.53 9.07
CA VAL A 592 29.79 9.18 9.26
C VAL A 592 29.72 8.12 10.35
N ARG A 593 28.84 8.31 11.33
CA ARG A 593 28.66 7.43 12.47
C ARG A 593 27.22 6.98 12.56
N VAL A 594 27.04 5.70 12.86
CA VAL A 594 25.73 5.13 13.19
C VAL A 594 25.71 4.86 14.68
N VAL A 595 24.79 5.49 15.38
CA VAL A 595 24.64 5.38 16.83
C VAL A 595 23.24 4.86 17.16
N ALA A 596 23.15 3.88 18.06
CA ALA A 596 21.92 3.26 18.51
C ALA A 596 21.41 3.86 19.81
N ASN A 597 20.09 3.80 19.99
CA ASN A 597 19.47 3.99 21.28
C ASN A 597 19.98 2.87 22.23
N PRO A 598 20.57 3.21 23.40
CA PRO A 598 21.11 2.21 24.32
C PRO A 598 20.12 1.11 24.70
N ASP A 599 18.84 1.48 24.86
CA ASP A 599 17.77 0.60 25.30
C ASP A 599 17.24 -0.33 24.19
N ARG A 600 17.75 -0.18 22.95
CA ARG A 600 17.30 -0.95 21.78
C ARG A 600 18.39 -1.72 21.06
N THR A 601 19.60 -1.76 21.64
CA THR A 601 20.74 -2.49 21.07
C THR A 601 20.46 -3.99 20.87
N ASP A 602 19.56 -4.57 21.66
CA ASP A 602 19.19 -5.98 21.58
C ASP A 602 18.10 -6.29 20.53
N LYS A 603 17.48 -5.26 19.94
CA LYS A 603 16.45 -5.41 18.89
C LYS A 603 17.05 -6.10 17.67
N ALA A 604 16.32 -7.04 17.09
CA ALA A 604 16.81 -7.85 15.97
C ALA A 604 17.30 -7.00 14.78
N GLY A 605 16.54 -5.98 14.38
CA GLY A 605 16.93 -5.08 13.29
C GLY A 605 18.18 -4.25 13.58
N VAL A 606 18.45 -3.91 14.85
CA VAL A 606 19.66 -3.19 15.26
C VAL A 606 20.89 -4.11 15.17
N ARG A 607 20.77 -5.36 15.65
CA ARG A 607 21.83 -6.37 15.51
C ARG A 607 22.11 -6.76 14.07
N ASP A 608 21.07 -6.79 13.23
CA ASP A 608 21.23 -7.02 11.79
C ASP A 608 21.94 -5.84 11.11
N LEU A 609 21.62 -4.61 11.50
CA LEU A 609 22.34 -3.42 11.05
C LEU A 609 23.81 -3.44 11.48
N GLU A 610 24.10 -3.75 12.74
CA GLU A 610 25.47 -3.88 13.26
C GLU A 610 26.28 -4.90 12.45
N ARG A 611 25.66 -6.02 12.07
CA ARG A 611 26.31 -7.05 11.24
C ARG A 611 26.66 -6.55 9.85
N VAL A 612 25.77 -5.82 9.18
CA VAL A 612 26.05 -5.29 7.84
C VAL A 612 27.01 -4.10 7.88
N LEU A 613 27.04 -3.33 8.98
CA LEU A 613 28.00 -2.24 9.19
C LEU A 613 29.44 -2.74 9.30
N ALA A 614 29.67 -4.00 9.66
CA ALA A 614 31.01 -4.59 9.64
C ALA A 614 31.64 -4.59 8.23
N ASP A 615 30.80 -4.55 7.18
CA ASP A 615 31.23 -4.50 5.78
C ASP A 615 31.20 -3.07 5.21
N ALA A 616 30.99 -2.03 6.03
CA ALA A 616 30.74 -0.66 5.55
C ALA A 616 31.87 -0.11 4.67
N ASP A 617 33.14 -0.39 5.01
CA ASP A 617 34.30 0.04 4.23
C ASP A 617 34.38 -0.66 2.86
N GLU A 618 33.97 -1.92 2.77
CA GLU A 618 33.91 -2.65 1.49
C GLU A 618 32.79 -2.08 0.62
N VAL A 619 31.60 -1.88 1.22
CA VAL A 619 30.43 -1.32 0.53
C VAL A 619 30.70 0.09 0.05
N ALA A 620 31.38 0.94 0.81
CA ALA A 620 31.69 2.32 0.41
C ALA A 620 32.55 2.44 -0.85
N THR A 621 33.22 1.35 -1.28
CA THR A 621 34.09 1.31 -2.46
C THR A 621 33.48 0.64 -3.69
N GLU A 622 32.29 0.02 -3.55
CA GLU A 622 31.45 -0.47 -4.66
C GLU A 622 30.67 0.68 -5.31
#